data_AF-A0A1J5P1L6-F1
#
_entry.id   AF-A0A1J5P1L6-F1
#
_cell.length_a   1.000
_cell.length_b   1.000
_cell.length_c   1.000
_cell.angle_alpha   90.00
_cell.angle_beta   90.00
_cell.angle_gamma   90.00
#
_symmetry.space_group_name_H-M   'P 1'
#
loop_
_entity.id
_entity.type
_entity.pdbx_description
1 polymer ?
#
loop_
_entity_poly.entity_id
_entity_poly.type
_entity_poly.pdbx_seq_one_letter_code
_entity_poly.pdbx_strand_id
1 'polypeptide(L)'
;MTLKKEDLARRMQLKIDSQRKGAPVPGRFAQGAGEAVDRKEQRRRDAAAGLVPFACKLPAELTQQLRERAAAHEGGINALVEALLKKALG
;
A
#
# COMPACT_ATOMS: atom_id res chain seq x y z
N MET A 1 -48.62 19.40 23.85
CA MET A 1 -48.40 20.76 23.30
C MET A 1 -47.90 20.63 21.88
N THR A 2 -48.75 20.91 20.89
CA THR A 2 -48.39 20.92 19.46
C THR A 2 -47.47 22.11 19.18
N LEU A 3 -46.31 21.85 18.55
CA LEU A 3 -45.34 22.88 18.21
C LEU A 3 -45.94 23.89 17.23
N LYS A 4 -45.67 25.18 17.45
CA LYS A 4 -46.06 26.25 16.52
C LYS A 4 -45.24 26.10 15.24
N LYS A 5 -45.82 26.52 14.10
CA LYS A 5 -45.18 26.40 12.77
C LYS A 5 -43.81 27.09 12.71
N GLU A 6 -43.64 28.19 13.44
CA GLU A 6 -42.40 28.95 13.53
C GLU A 6 -41.28 28.17 14.24
N ASP A 7 -41.62 27.44 15.31
CA ASP A 7 -40.66 26.61 16.05
C ASP A 7 -40.17 25.44 15.18
N LEU A 8 -41.05 24.90 14.32
CA LEU A 8 -40.68 23.87 13.36
C LEU A 8 -39.70 24.40 12.31
N ALA A 9 -39.95 25.59 11.77
CA ALA A 9 -39.07 26.24 10.80
C ALA A 9 -37.68 26.51 11.40
N ARG A 10 -37.62 27.03 12.63
CA ARG A 10 -36.35 27.26 13.34
C ARG A 10 -35.57 25.95 13.55
N ARG A 11 -36.27 24.86 13.90
CA ARG A 11 -35.64 23.54 14.10
C ARG A 11 -35.15 22.93 12.78
N MET A 12 -35.85 23.17 11.67
CA MET A 12 -35.39 22.76 10.34
C MET A 12 -34.14 23.53 9.91
N GLN A 13 -34.10 24.84 10.13
CA GLN A 13 -32.92 25.67 9.85
C GLN A 13 -31.68 25.13 10.60
N LEU A 14 -31.83 24.88 11.90
CA LEU A 14 -30.75 24.33 12.73
C LEU A 14 -30.27 22.95 12.23
N LYS A 15 -31.19 22.11 11.73
CA LYS A 15 -30.84 20.80 11.17
C LYS A 15 -30.06 20.95 9.86
N ILE A 16 -30.48 21.84 8.96
CA ILE A 16 -29.77 22.11 7.71
C ILE A 16 -28.36 22.65 7.99
N ASP A 17 -28.22 23.57 8.93
CA ASP A 17 -26.92 24.14 9.32
C ASP A 17 -26.00 23.08 9.93
N SER A 18 -26.54 22.16 10.75
CA SER A 18 -25.76 21.03 11.28
C SER A 18 -25.28 20.08 10.19
N GLN A 19 -26.10 19.82 9.16
CA GLN A 19 -25.73 18.95 8.04
C GLN A 19 -24.69 19.62 7.13
N ARG A 20 -24.80 20.94 6.91
CA ARG A 20 -23.81 21.72 6.14
C ARG A 20 -22.46 21.80 6.85
N LYS A 21 -22.44 21.89 8.18
CA LYS A 21 -21.20 21.89 8.98
C LYS A 21 -20.60 20.49 9.15
N GLY A 22 -21.43 19.45 9.01
CA GLY A 22 -21.03 18.05 9.06
C GLY A 22 -20.58 17.46 7.72
N ALA A 23 -20.05 18.28 6.79
CA ALA A 23 -19.37 17.74 5.63
C ALA A 23 -18.28 16.76 6.12
N PRO A 24 -18.23 15.52 5.60
CA PRO A 24 -17.24 14.56 6.05
C PRO A 24 -15.86 15.19 5.87
N VAL A 25 -15.08 15.22 6.95
CA VAL A 25 -13.67 15.58 6.87
C VAL A 25 -13.09 14.72 5.74
N PRO A 26 -12.52 15.32 4.67
CA PRO A 26 -11.93 14.52 3.59
C PRO A 26 -10.96 13.55 4.24
N GLY A 27 -11.15 12.26 3.96
CA GLY A 27 -10.52 11.16 4.69
C GLY A 27 -9.04 11.41 4.93
N ARG A 28 -8.58 11.07 6.14
CA ARG A 28 -7.17 11.28 6.52
C ARG A 28 -6.28 10.61 5.48
N PHE A 29 -5.19 11.27 5.12
CA PHE A 29 -4.19 10.76 4.18
C PHE A 29 -3.90 9.27 4.49
N ALA A 30 -3.98 8.41 3.47
CA ALA A 30 -3.82 6.94 3.51
C ALA A 30 -5.05 6.07 3.89
N GLN A 31 -6.25 6.63 4.09
CA GLN A 31 -7.47 5.84 4.27
C GLN A 31 -7.94 5.24 2.93
N GLY A 32 -7.30 4.15 2.50
CA GLY A 32 -7.47 3.55 1.17
C GLY A 32 -6.18 3.01 0.55
N ALA A 33 -5.03 3.18 1.23
CA ALA A 33 -3.83 2.40 0.91
C ALA A 33 -4.09 0.95 1.34
N GLY A 34 -4.79 0.21 0.48
CA GLY A 34 -5.02 -1.22 0.65
C GLY A 34 -3.68 -1.93 0.88
N GLU A 35 -3.63 -2.73 1.94
CA GLU A 35 -2.61 -3.77 2.21
C GLU A 35 -1.25 -3.51 1.56
N ALA A 36 -0.62 -2.38 1.90
CA ALA A 36 0.83 -2.32 1.76
C ALA A 36 1.35 -3.31 2.80
N VAL A 37 1.60 -4.55 2.36
CA VAL A 37 2.24 -5.60 3.16
C VAL A 37 3.29 -4.93 4.02
N ASP A 38 3.13 -5.02 5.35
CA ASP A 38 3.98 -4.29 6.27
C ASP A 38 5.43 -4.67 5.94
N ARG A 39 6.19 -3.70 5.41
CA ARG A 39 7.58 -3.90 4.98
C ARG A 39 8.43 -4.46 6.13
N LYS A 40 8.00 -4.23 7.38
CA LYS A 40 8.62 -4.78 8.57
C LYS A 40 8.34 -6.28 8.72
N GLU A 41 7.11 -6.71 8.45
CA GLU A 41 6.77 -8.15 8.43
C GLU A 41 7.49 -8.88 7.31
N GLN A 42 7.57 -8.28 6.12
CA GLN A 42 8.31 -8.87 5.00
C GLN A 42 9.79 -9.06 5.36
N ARG A 43 10.45 -8.02 5.91
CA ARG A 43 11.83 -8.14 6.40
C ARG A 43 11.99 -9.16 7.52
N ARG A 44 11.00 -9.33 8.39
CA ARG A 44 11.04 -10.34 9.47
C ARG A 44 10.96 -11.75 8.89
N ARG A 45 10.13 -11.97 7.86
CA ARG A 45 10.07 -13.25 7.12
C ARG A 45 11.38 -13.52 6.38
N ASP A 46 11.93 -12.51 5.72
CA ASP A 46 13.20 -12.62 5.01
C ASP A 46 14.36 -12.94 5.96
N ALA A 47 14.44 -12.26 7.10
CA ALA A 47 15.45 -12.53 8.13
C ALA A 47 15.29 -13.93 8.74
N ALA A 48 14.05 -14.38 8.98
CA ALA A 48 13.78 -15.75 9.44
C ALA A 48 14.18 -16.81 8.40
N ALA A 49 14.10 -16.48 7.11
CA ALA A 49 14.55 -17.31 6.01
C ALA A 49 16.08 -17.21 5.75
N GLY A 50 16.82 -16.43 6.55
CA GLY A 50 18.27 -16.24 6.38
C GLY A 50 18.65 -15.39 5.17
N LEU A 51 17.70 -14.69 4.55
CA LEU A 51 17.95 -13.84 3.40
C LEU A 51 18.66 -12.55 3.83
N VAL A 52 19.77 -12.25 3.17
CA VAL A 52 20.54 -11.02 3.38
C VAL A 52 20.24 -10.04 2.25
N PRO A 53 19.91 -8.76 2.54
CA PRO A 53 19.74 -7.76 1.49
C PRO A 53 21.07 -7.47 0.80
N PHE A 54 21.20 -7.89 -0.45
CA PHE A 54 22.40 -7.72 -1.26
C PHE A 54 22.15 -6.71 -2.39
N ALA A 55 22.60 -5.47 -2.18
CA ALA A 55 22.42 -4.39 -3.14
C ALA A 55 23.67 -4.19 -4.01
N CYS A 56 23.61 -4.64 -5.27
CA CYS A 56 24.62 -4.33 -6.29
C CYS A 56 24.10 -3.31 -7.29
N LYS A 57 24.99 -2.41 -7.73
CA LYS A 57 24.71 -1.52 -8.86
C LYS A 57 24.93 -2.30 -10.15
N LEU A 58 23.88 -2.44 -10.94
CA LEU A 58 23.92 -3.07 -12.27
C LEU A 58 23.59 -2.05 -13.35
N PRO A 59 24.07 -2.23 -14.59
CA PRO A 59 23.61 -1.45 -15.73
C PRO A 59 22.08 -1.51 -15.87
N ALA A 60 21.47 -0.42 -16.36
CA ALA A 60 20.02 -0.31 -16.49
C ALA A 60 19.42 -1.41 -17.38
N GLU A 61 20.05 -1.65 -18.53
CA GLU A 61 19.63 -2.69 -19.48
C GLU A 61 19.65 -4.09 -18.87
N LEU A 62 20.72 -4.42 -18.12
CA LEU A 62 20.83 -5.71 -17.44
C LEU A 62 19.74 -5.87 -16.38
N THR A 63 19.44 -4.81 -15.63
CA THR A 63 18.37 -4.82 -14.63
C THR A 63 17.00 -5.05 -15.28
N GLN A 64 16.76 -4.48 -16.46
CA GLN A 64 15.53 -4.68 -17.21
C GLN A 64 15.42 -6.13 -17.72
N GLN A 65 16.48 -6.68 -18.31
CA GLN A 65 16.49 -8.08 -18.76
C GLN A 65 16.26 -9.06 -17.61
N LEU A 66 16.84 -8.79 -16.42
CA LEU A 66 16.61 -9.60 -15.22
C LEU A 66 15.14 -9.54 -14.78
N ARG A 67 14.50 -8.36 -14.84
CA ARG A 67 13.07 -8.21 -14.51
C ARG A 67 12.17 -8.95 -15.49
N GLU A 68 12.43 -8.82 -16.78
CA GLU A 68 11.66 -9.50 -17.84
C GLU A 68 11.76 -11.02 -17.69
N ARG A 69 12.95 -11.56 -17.44
CA ARG A 69 13.14 -13.00 -17.21
C ARG A 69 12.53 -13.46 -15.89
N ALA A 70 12.61 -12.65 -14.85
CA ALA A 70 12.04 -12.96 -13.54
C ALA A 70 10.51 -13.04 -13.57
N ALA A 71 9.85 -12.32 -14.49
CA ALA A 71 8.39 -12.34 -14.62
C ALA A 71 7.85 -13.75 -14.94
N ALA A 72 8.63 -14.58 -15.63
CA ALA A 72 8.28 -15.95 -15.98
C ALA A 72 8.94 -17.01 -15.07
N HIS A 73 9.68 -16.60 -14.04
CA HIS A 73 10.46 -17.51 -13.18
C HIS A 73 9.74 -17.76 -11.84
N GLU A 74 9.60 -19.03 -11.46
CA GLU A 74 9.07 -19.40 -10.15
C GLU A 74 9.97 -18.86 -9.03
N GLY A 75 9.38 -18.21 -8.02
CA GLY A 75 10.14 -17.52 -6.97
C GLY A 75 10.67 -16.12 -7.34
N GLY A 76 10.32 -15.61 -8.53
CA GLY A 76 10.57 -14.23 -8.95
C GLY A 76 12.05 -13.89 -9.09
N ILE A 77 12.39 -12.60 -8.91
CA ILE A 77 13.73 -12.09 -9.21
C ILE A 77 14.81 -12.63 -8.29
N ASN A 78 14.49 -12.90 -7.02
CA ASN A 78 15.46 -13.41 -6.06
C ASN A 78 15.87 -14.84 -6.40
N ALA A 79 14.90 -15.71 -6.74
CA ALA A 79 15.19 -17.08 -7.15
C ALA A 79 15.96 -17.14 -8.48
N LEU A 80 15.60 -16.30 -9.45
CA LEU A 80 16.34 -16.19 -10.71
C LEU A 80 17.80 -15.79 -10.46
N VAL A 81 18.03 -14.75 -9.65
CA VAL A 81 19.39 -14.27 -9.34
C VAL A 81 20.17 -15.33 -8.57
N GLU A 82 19.56 -16.03 -7.61
CA GLU A 82 20.19 -17.15 -6.91
C GLU A 82 20.63 -18.26 -7.87
N ALA A 83 19.77 -18.69 -8.79
CA ALA A 83 20.10 -19.71 -9.77
C ALA A 83 21.23 -19.27 -10.71
N LEU A 84 21.22 -18.01 -11.17
CA LEU A 84 22.27 -17.46 -12.01
C LEU A 84 23.61 -17.37 -11.26
N LEU A 85 23.60 -16.94 -9.99
CA LEU A 85 24.79 -16.85 -9.15
C LEU A 85 25.37 -18.25 -8.85
N LYS A 86 24.54 -19.22 -8.48
CA LYS A 86 24.97 -20.61 -8.29
C LYS A 86 25.60 -21.17 -9.57
N LYS A 87 24.94 -21.00 -10.72
CA LYS A 87 25.48 -21.46 -12.01
C LYS A 87 26.82 -20.82 -12.37
N ALA A 88 27.05 -19.56 -11.99
CA ALA A 88 28.30 -18.85 -12.25
C ALA A 88 29.42 -19.22 -11.26
N LEU A 89 29.07 -19.59 -10.02
CA LEU A 89 30.02 -19.88 -8.95
C LEU A 89 30.38 -21.38 -8.81
N GLY A 90 29.51 -22.29 -9.27
CA GLY A 90 29.68 -23.75 -9.17
C GLY A 90 28.70 -24.38 -8.21
#